data_AF-A0A522PNN6-F1
#
_entry.id   AF-A0A522PNN6-F1
#
_cell.length_a   1.000
_cell.length_b   1.000
_cell.length_c   1.000
_cell.angle_alpha   90.00
_cell.angle_beta   90.00
_cell.angle_gamma   90.00
#
_symmetry.space_group_name_H-M   'P 1'
#
loop_
_entity.id
_entity.type
_entity.pdbx_description
1 polymer ?
#
loop_
_entity_poly.entity_id
_entity_poly.type
_entity_poly.pdbx_seq_one_letter_code
_entity_poly.pdbx_strand_id
1 'polypeptide(L)'
;MRLVRHRSGNGRPNREPVHNRRRFARLRKPFQAVYFPTQEVRVPAVGLDFSGGGFCLLTQEPLPQGSELLNAAVLIGERPVPVSGVVRWRDTVLYRGRRHYRYGLKFTAINDADWEHIMQASAEGEKDGNAFATGNTLTSSQRDMLVPYLVQRRVVELLVRAGRLDQPRSSGVAPVQYRLEGYMMRQGVPYLRLTVRSKRTVFATASEFATKLLVPIDGPRAAPILVS
;
A
#
# COMPACT_ATOMS: atom_id res chain seq x y z
N MET A 1 29.71 51.18 -11.28
CA MET A 1 29.49 49.91 -12.02
C MET A 1 30.17 48.79 -11.22
N ARG A 2 29.42 47.96 -10.49
CA ARG A 2 29.97 46.91 -9.60
C ARG A 2 29.69 45.53 -10.21
N LEU A 3 30.75 44.77 -10.45
CA LEU A 3 30.73 43.42 -11.01
C LEU A 3 30.17 42.43 -9.97
N VAL A 4 28.98 41.87 -10.22
CA VAL A 4 28.39 40.82 -9.38
C VAL A 4 29.00 39.48 -9.79
N ARG A 5 29.84 38.91 -8.91
CA ARG A 5 30.35 37.54 -9.08
C ARG A 5 29.27 36.53 -8.70
N HIS A 6 28.73 35.82 -9.69
CA HIS A 6 27.92 34.63 -9.46
C HIS A 6 28.79 33.53 -8.84
N ARG A 7 28.56 33.23 -7.55
CA ARG A 7 29.08 32.02 -6.91
C ARG A 7 28.29 30.83 -7.45
N SER A 8 28.95 30.03 -8.28
CA SER A 8 28.52 28.68 -8.62
C SER A 8 28.76 27.79 -7.39
N GLY A 9 27.68 27.30 -6.79
CA GLY A 9 27.77 26.47 -5.59
C GLY A 9 26.42 25.85 -5.25
N ASN A 10 26.25 24.59 -5.64
CA ASN A 10 25.85 23.51 -4.73
C ASN A 10 25.66 22.22 -5.53
N GLY A 11 26.74 21.43 -5.60
CA GLY A 11 26.61 20.00 -5.83
C GLY A 11 25.70 19.43 -4.74
N ARG A 12 24.53 18.93 -5.14
CA ARG A 12 23.62 18.27 -4.20
C ARG A 12 24.34 17.01 -3.70
N PRO A 13 24.46 16.80 -2.38
CA PRO A 13 25.01 15.55 -1.87
C PRO A 13 24.16 14.40 -2.42
N ASN A 14 24.83 13.36 -2.87
CA ASN A 14 24.26 12.10 -3.31
C ASN A 14 23.43 11.53 -2.15
N ARG A 15 22.13 11.86 -2.10
CA ARG A 15 21.23 11.38 -1.05
C ARG A 15 21.09 9.88 -1.28
N GLU A 16 21.60 9.09 -0.34
CA GLU A 16 21.28 7.67 -0.26
C GLU A 16 19.78 7.46 -0.46
N PRO A 17 19.36 6.42 -1.19
CA PRO A 17 17.95 6.19 -1.49
C PRO A 17 17.18 6.06 -0.18
N VAL A 18 16.44 7.13 0.16
CA VAL A 18 15.54 7.19 1.31
C VAL A 18 14.59 6.00 1.16
N HIS A 19 14.79 4.98 1.98
CA HIS A 19 14.00 3.77 1.93
C HIS A 19 12.52 4.16 2.01
N ASN A 20 11.75 3.70 1.03
CA ASN A 20 10.33 4.01 0.93
C ASN A 20 9.60 3.38 2.12
N ARG A 21 9.27 4.21 3.12
CA ARG A 21 8.57 3.78 4.36
C ARG A 21 7.07 3.50 4.15
N ARG A 22 6.58 3.52 2.91
CA ARG A 22 5.16 3.29 2.63
C ARG A 22 4.83 1.80 2.75
N ARG A 23 3.80 1.51 3.54
CA ARG A 23 3.27 0.15 3.74
C ARG A 23 2.34 -0.30 2.62
N PHE A 24 1.65 0.64 1.98
CA PHE A 24 0.68 0.38 0.93
C PHE A 24 1.12 1.06 -0.36
N ALA A 25 0.91 0.38 -1.49
CA ALA A 25 1.02 0.98 -2.81
C ALA A 25 0.07 2.17 -2.92
N ARG A 26 0.49 3.22 -3.62
CA ARG A 26 -0.29 4.44 -3.80
C ARG A 26 -0.56 4.64 -5.28
N LEU A 27 -1.83 4.72 -5.64
CA LEU A 27 -2.24 5.09 -6.99
C LEU A 27 -2.38 6.61 -7.07
N ARG A 28 -1.60 7.22 -7.96
CA ARG A 28 -1.65 8.66 -8.26
C ARG A 28 -2.67 8.91 -9.36
N LYS A 29 -3.96 8.83 -9.02
CA LYS A 29 -5.05 9.08 -9.95
C LYS A 29 -6.04 10.07 -9.32
N PRO A 30 -6.42 11.14 -10.03
CA PRO A 30 -7.48 12.01 -9.55
C PRO A 30 -8.80 11.25 -9.38
N PHE A 31 -9.54 11.54 -8.32
CA PHE A 31 -10.85 10.96 -8.06
C PHE A 31 -11.80 12.00 -7.45
N GLN A 32 -13.10 11.78 -7.60
CA GLN A 32 -14.11 12.67 -7.02
C GLN A 32 -14.27 12.34 -5.53
N ALA A 33 -14.40 13.38 -4.70
CA ALA A 33 -14.61 13.21 -3.28
C ALA A 33 -15.60 14.25 -2.75
N VAL A 34 -16.25 13.91 -1.65
CA VAL A 34 -17.01 14.84 -0.81
C VAL A 34 -16.53 14.65 0.61
N TYR A 35 -16.31 15.73 1.33
CA TYR A 35 -16.02 15.68 2.76
C TYR A 35 -17.10 16.38 3.57
N PHE A 36 -17.15 16.03 4.85
CA PHE A 36 -18.20 16.44 5.77
C PHE A 36 -17.55 17.14 6.97
N PRO A 37 -17.42 18.49 6.96
CA PRO A 37 -16.88 19.22 8.11
C PRO A 37 -17.80 19.16 9.33
N THR A 38 -19.10 18.98 9.10
CA THR A 38 -20.13 18.61 10.08
C THR A 38 -20.95 17.45 9.51
N GLN A 39 -21.86 16.86 10.29
CA GLN A 39 -22.69 15.75 9.80
C GLN A 39 -23.66 16.14 8.67
N GLU A 40 -23.98 17.43 8.56
CA GLU A 40 -25.01 17.95 7.65
C GLU A 40 -24.41 18.59 6.39
N VAL A 41 -23.22 19.17 6.51
CA VAL A 41 -22.59 19.91 5.42
C VAL A 41 -21.79 18.96 4.53
N ARG A 42 -22.04 19.02 3.22
CA ARG A 42 -21.30 18.27 2.20
C ARG A 42 -20.49 19.23 1.36
N VAL A 43 -19.17 19.08 1.35
CA VAL A 43 -18.28 19.94 0.56
C VAL A 43 -17.57 19.12 -0.51
N PRO A 44 -17.73 19.47 -1.80
CA PRO A 44 -17.05 18.78 -2.89
C PRO A 44 -15.53 19.02 -2.82
N ALA A 45 -14.77 17.99 -3.17
CA ALA A 45 -13.31 18.02 -3.19
C ALA A 45 -12.77 17.08 -4.27
N VAL A 46 -11.48 17.19 -4.54
CA VAL A 46 -10.79 16.33 -5.51
C VAL A 46 -9.74 15.51 -4.78
N GLY A 47 -9.84 14.20 -4.87
CA GLY A 47 -8.77 13.30 -4.49
C GLY A 47 -7.65 13.31 -5.52
N LEU A 48 -6.39 13.26 -5.08
CA LEU A 48 -5.22 13.29 -5.95
C LEU A 48 -4.50 11.94 -6.03
N ASP A 49 -4.47 11.23 -4.90
CA ASP A 49 -3.90 9.90 -4.78
C ASP A 49 -4.56 9.16 -3.63
N PHE A 50 -4.54 7.82 -3.69
CA PHE A 50 -5.07 6.98 -2.61
C PHE A 50 -4.25 5.70 -2.44
N SER A 51 -4.38 5.11 -1.25
CA SER A 51 -3.75 3.85 -0.83
C SER A 51 -4.59 3.24 0.29
N GLY A 52 -4.28 2.01 0.72
CA GLY A 52 -4.93 1.43 1.91
C GLY A 52 -4.69 2.17 3.22
N GLY A 53 -3.75 3.10 3.27
CA GLY A 53 -3.48 3.89 4.48
C GLY A 53 -4.25 5.21 4.55
N GLY A 54 -4.83 5.66 3.44
CA GLY A 54 -5.46 6.96 3.31
C GLY A 54 -5.27 7.57 1.93
N PHE A 55 -5.64 8.83 1.80
CA PHE A 55 -5.65 9.54 0.53
C PHE A 55 -5.20 10.99 0.66
N CYS A 56 -4.89 11.59 -0.49
CA CYS A 56 -4.59 13.00 -0.64
C CYS A 56 -5.82 13.73 -1.18
N LEU A 57 -6.29 14.77 -0.47
CA LEU A 57 -7.44 15.58 -0.83
C LEU A 57 -7.00 17.00 -1.23
N LEU A 58 -7.66 17.58 -2.21
CA LEU A 58 -7.51 18.96 -2.65
C LEU A 58 -8.86 19.69 -2.52
N THR A 59 -8.87 20.81 -1.81
CA THR A 59 -10.06 21.65 -1.59
C THR A 59 -9.82 23.08 -2.07
N GLN A 60 -10.90 23.81 -2.35
CA GLN A 60 -10.84 25.24 -2.71
C GLN A 60 -10.75 26.14 -1.47
N GLU A 61 -11.40 25.72 -0.38
CA GLU A 61 -11.41 26.41 0.90
C GLU A 61 -10.60 25.63 1.94
N PRO A 62 -9.97 26.30 2.92
CA PRO A 62 -9.26 25.59 3.98
C PRO A 62 -10.24 24.79 4.84
N LEU A 63 -9.81 23.64 5.36
CA LEU A 63 -10.60 22.93 6.37
C LEU A 63 -10.72 23.81 7.63
N PRO A 64 -11.87 23.76 8.35
CA PRO A 64 -12.03 24.52 9.58
C PRO A 64 -10.90 24.23 10.59
N GLN A 65 -10.54 25.24 11.37
CA GLN A 65 -9.54 25.07 12.42
C GLN A 65 -10.01 24.00 13.42
N GLY A 66 -9.11 23.10 13.82
CA GLY A 66 -9.46 21.97 14.69
C GLY A 66 -10.07 20.75 13.98
N SER A 67 -10.36 20.80 12.68
CA SER A 67 -10.81 19.64 11.91
C SER A 67 -9.65 18.68 11.59
N GLU A 68 -9.17 17.98 12.61
CA GLU A 68 -8.19 16.92 12.43
C GLU A 68 -8.85 15.64 11.96
N LEU A 69 -10.04 15.31 12.46
CA LEU A 69 -10.86 14.20 11.99
C LEU A 69 -11.79 14.67 10.88
N LEU A 70 -11.83 13.93 9.77
CA LEU A 70 -12.64 14.22 8.60
C LEU A 70 -13.41 12.97 8.19
N ASN A 71 -14.72 13.10 8.04
CA ASN A 71 -15.52 12.12 7.32
C ASN A 71 -15.56 12.50 5.84
N ALA A 72 -15.48 11.51 4.97
CA ALA A 72 -15.53 11.70 3.53
C ALA A 72 -16.23 10.52 2.83
N ALA A 73 -16.72 10.78 1.62
CA ALA A 73 -17.12 9.77 0.67
C ALA A 73 -16.25 9.97 -0.58
N VAL A 74 -15.47 8.96 -0.93
CA VAL A 74 -14.54 8.99 -2.06
C VAL A 74 -15.02 8.07 -3.17
N LEU A 75 -15.05 8.52 -4.41
CA LEU A 75 -15.48 7.73 -5.55
C LEU A 75 -14.28 6.99 -6.15
N ILE A 76 -14.18 5.69 -5.88
CA ILE A 76 -13.07 4.85 -6.35
C ILE A 76 -13.58 3.96 -7.48
N GLY A 77 -13.19 4.28 -8.72
CA GLY A 77 -13.88 3.74 -9.89
C GLY A 77 -15.29 4.30 -9.96
N GLU A 78 -16.29 3.43 -9.86
CA GLU A 78 -17.72 3.81 -9.86
C GLU A 78 -18.36 3.66 -8.47
N ARG A 79 -17.60 3.20 -7.47
CA ARG A 79 -18.11 2.88 -6.13
C ARG A 79 -17.82 4.02 -5.15
N PRO A 80 -18.84 4.60 -4.50
CA PRO A 80 -18.64 5.53 -3.39
C PRO A 80 -18.20 4.75 -2.15
N VAL A 81 -17.12 5.23 -1.51
CA VAL A 81 -16.50 4.60 -0.35
C VAL A 81 -16.53 5.58 0.83
N PRO A 82 -17.36 5.35 1.85
CA PRO A 82 -17.38 6.16 3.07
C PRO A 82 -16.13 5.87 3.92
N VAL A 83 -15.46 6.93 4.38
CA VAL A 83 -14.21 6.86 5.14
C VAL A 83 -14.17 7.92 6.21
N SER A 84 -13.56 7.59 7.34
CA SER A 84 -13.11 8.57 8.33
C SER A 84 -11.59 8.58 8.34
N GLY A 85 -11.00 9.76 8.45
CA GLY A 85 -9.55 9.89 8.49
C GLY A 85 -9.08 11.09 9.28
N VAL A 86 -7.83 11.01 9.74
CA VAL A 86 -7.14 12.10 10.41
C VAL A 86 -6.19 12.80 9.45
N VAL A 87 -6.22 14.13 9.43
CA VAL A 87 -5.29 14.97 8.67
C VAL A 87 -3.89 14.82 9.27
N ARG A 88 -2.94 14.33 8.48
CA ARG A 88 -1.53 14.13 8.89
C ARG A 88 -0.60 15.24 8.42
N TRP A 89 -0.94 15.90 7.32
CA TRP A 89 -0.22 17.07 6.84
C TRP A 89 -1.15 17.94 6.01
N ARG A 90 -0.77 19.21 5.89
CA ARG A 90 -1.47 20.26 5.17
C ARG A 90 -0.46 21.00 4.31
N ASP A 91 -0.87 21.41 3.13
CA ASP A 91 -0.05 22.16 2.19
C ASP A 91 -0.94 23.12 1.37
N THR A 92 -0.36 24.20 0.87
CA THR A 92 -1.06 25.18 0.04
C THR A 92 -0.40 25.22 -1.33
N VAL A 93 -1.19 25.05 -2.38
CA VAL A 93 -0.70 25.05 -3.76
C VAL A 93 -1.38 26.15 -4.57
N LEU A 94 -0.62 26.80 -5.46
CA LEU A 94 -1.17 27.76 -6.41
C LEU A 94 -1.42 27.03 -7.73
N TYR A 95 -2.66 27.02 -8.20
CA TYR A 95 -3.03 26.45 -9.49
C TYR A 95 -3.86 27.47 -10.27
N ARG A 96 -3.37 27.85 -11.45
CA ARG A 96 -3.99 28.88 -12.31
C ARG A 96 -4.30 30.20 -11.56
N GLY A 97 -3.34 30.65 -10.74
CA GLY A 97 -3.47 31.88 -9.95
C GLY A 97 -4.43 31.78 -8.76
N ARG A 98 -5.09 30.63 -8.55
CA ARG A 98 -5.96 30.38 -7.39
C ARG A 98 -5.26 29.53 -6.36
N ARG A 99 -5.49 29.86 -5.09
CA ARG A 99 -4.98 29.09 -3.95
C ARG A 99 -5.88 27.87 -3.73
N HIS A 100 -5.27 26.70 -3.60
CA HIS A 100 -5.92 25.46 -3.22
C HIS A 100 -5.21 24.86 -2.00
N TYR A 101 -5.93 24.05 -1.24
CA TYR A 101 -5.44 23.46 -0.01
C TYR A 101 -5.38 21.95 -0.15
N ARG A 102 -4.21 21.38 0.11
CA ARG A 102 -3.91 19.97 -0.04
C ARG A 102 -3.74 19.33 1.33
N TYR A 103 -4.36 18.18 1.53
CA TYR A 103 -4.38 17.47 2.80
C TYR A 103 -4.01 16.01 2.58
N GLY A 104 -3.10 15.50 3.40
CA GLY A 104 -2.87 14.06 3.52
C GLY A 104 -3.71 13.51 4.65
N LEU A 105 -4.63 12.62 4.33
CA LEU A 105 -5.45 11.93 5.31
C LEU A 105 -4.94 10.52 5.54
N LYS A 106 -4.98 10.08 6.80
CA LYS A 106 -4.79 8.68 7.19
C LYS A 106 -6.13 8.12 7.67
N PHE A 107 -6.55 6.97 7.15
CA PHE A 107 -7.80 6.35 7.60
C PHE A 107 -7.77 6.07 9.11
N THR A 108 -8.87 6.41 9.77
CA THR A 108 -9.18 6.05 11.17
C THR A 108 -10.30 5.02 11.22
N ALA A 109 -11.23 5.05 10.26
CA ALA A 109 -12.26 4.05 10.08
C ALA A 109 -12.63 3.89 8.60
N ILE A 110 -12.85 2.65 8.17
CA ILE A 110 -13.30 2.27 6.83
C ILE A 110 -13.90 0.86 6.93
N ASN A 111 -14.96 0.56 6.18
CA ASN A 111 -15.50 -0.79 6.12
C ASN A 111 -14.49 -1.74 5.44
N ASP A 112 -14.38 -2.97 5.93
CA ASP A 112 -13.48 -3.99 5.39
C ASP A 112 -13.63 -4.18 3.86
N ALA A 113 -14.87 -4.26 3.35
CA ALA A 113 -15.13 -4.44 1.93
C ALA A 113 -14.75 -3.20 1.09
N ASP A 114 -14.87 -2.01 1.67
CA ASP A 114 -14.47 -0.77 1.02
C ASP A 114 -12.95 -0.59 1.03
N TRP A 115 -12.28 -1.02 2.10
CA TRP A 115 -10.83 -1.05 2.17
C TRP A 115 -10.23 -2.03 1.16
N GLU A 116 -10.81 -3.22 1.02
CA GLU A 116 -10.42 -4.19 -0.01
C GLU A 116 -10.56 -3.60 -1.41
N HIS A 117 -11.67 -2.91 -1.69
CA HIS A 117 -11.89 -2.21 -2.96
C HIS A 117 -10.81 -1.14 -3.23
N ILE A 118 -10.48 -0.32 -2.23
CA ILE A 118 -9.39 0.67 -2.32
C ILE A 118 -8.04 -0.01 -2.58
N MET A 119 -7.76 -1.10 -1.87
CA MET A 119 -6.50 -1.82 -2.00
C MET A 119 -6.34 -2.43 -3.38
N GLN A 120 -7.38 -3.09 -3.88
CA GLN A 120 -7.41 -3.64 -5.23
C GLN A 120 -7.20 -2.52 -6.27
N ALA A 121 -8.00 -1.46 -6.21
CA ALA A 121 -7.88 -0.33 -7.13
C ALA A 121 -6.48 0.33 -7.07
N SER A 122 -5.87 0.40 -5.88
CA SER A 122 -4.52 0.96 -5.72
C SER A 122 -3.41 0.06 -6.27
N ALA A 123 -3.61 -1.26 -6.23
CA ALA A 123 -2.68 -2.25 -6.73
C ALA A 123 -2.77 -2.41 -8.25
N GLU A 124 -3.96 -2.22 -8.83
CA GLU A 124 -4.19 -2.20 -10.28
C GLU A 124 -3.62 -0.96 -10.99
N GLY A 125 -3.18 0.05 -10.23
CA GLY A 125 -2.78 1.37 -10.74
C GLY A 125 -1.67 1.37 -11.79
N GLU A 126 -1.91 2.12 -12.89
CA GLU A 126 -1.10 2.33 -14.10
C GLU A 126 -0.43 1.07 -14.67
N LYS A 127 -1.01 0.53 -15.76
CA LYS A 127 -0.39 -0.50 -16.63
C LYS A 127 1.01 -0.09 -17.15
N ASP A 128 1.42 1.15 -16.92
CA ASP A 128 2.70 1.75 -17.27
C ASP A 128 3.76 1.63 -16.15
N GLY A 129 3.86 0.47 -15.48
CA GLY A 129 5.07 0.10 -14.72
C GLY A 129 4.96 0.18 -13.19
N ASN A 130 3.77 0.02 -12.61
CA ASN A 130 3.64 0.02 -11.15
C ASN A 130 4.18 -1.28 -10.51
N ALA A 131 4.96 -1.13 -9.42
CA ALA A 131 5.77 -2.20 -8.83
C ALA A 131 4.96 -3.26 -8.04
N PHE A 132 3.62 -3.22 -7.98
CA PHE A 132 2.84 -4.15 -7.14
C PHE A 132 1.51 -4.58 -7.77
N ALA A 133 1.46 -4.71 -9.10
CA ALA A 133 0.27 -5.21 -9.78
C ALA A 133 -0.13 -6.61 -9.27
N THR A 134 -1.42 -6.76 -8.91
CA THR A 134 -2.00 -8.05 -8.53
C THR A 134 -1.92 -9.05 -9.68
N GLY A 135 -1.74 -10.32 -9.35
CA GLY A 135 -1.59 -11.42 -10.31
C GLY A 135 -0.15 -11.60 -10.82
N ASN A 136 0.76 -10.67 -10.55
CA ASN A 136 2.15 -10.80 -10.94
C ASN A 136 3.00 -11.51 -9.89
N THR A 137 4.03 -12.20 -10.38
CA THR A 137 5.10 -12.69 -9.52
C THR A 137 5.86 -11.51 -8.94
N LEU A 138 6.05 -11.52 -7.63
CA LEU A 138 6.88 -10.54 -6.94
C LEU A 138 8.36 -10.82 -7.26
N THR A 139 9.07 -9.80 -7.70
CA THR A 139 10.54 -9.78 -7.71
C THR A 139 11.07 -9.89 -6.27
N SER A 140 12.34 -10.28 -6.10
CA SER A 140 12.97 -10.37 -4.76
C SER A 140 12.83 -9.05 -3.98
N SER A 141 13.03 -7.91 -4.65
CA SER A 141 12.88 -6.58 -4.03
C SER A 141 11.44 -6.31 -3.56
N GLN A 142 10.44 -6.60 -4.40
CA GLN A 142 9.02 -6.43 -4.04
C GLN A 142 8.60 -7.38 -2.91
N ARG A 143 9.08 -8.63 -2.95
CA ARG A 143 8.86 -9.62 -1.89
C ARG A 143 9.43 -9.13 -0.56
N ASP A 144 10.68 -8.66 -0.56
CA ASP A 144 11.35 -8.23 0.67
C ASP A 144 10.74 -6.96 1.26
N MET A 145 10.16 -6.09 0.40
CA MET A 145 9.39 -4.93 0.83
C MET A 145 8.02 -5.30 1.43
N LEU A 146 7.30 -6.25 0.83
CA LEU A 146 5.94 -6.61 1.25
C LEU A 146 5.91 -7.64 2.39
N VAL A 147 6.83 -8.60 2.38
CA VAL A 147 6.86 -9.74 3.28
C VAL A 147 8.17 -9.67 4.07
N PRO A 148 8.14 -9.19 5.32
CA PRO A 148 9.35 -9.12 6.15
C PRO A 148 10.05 -10.47 6.28
N TYR A 149 11.38 -10.48 6.38
CA TYR A 149 12.19 -11.71 6.41
C TYR A 149 11.70 -12.77 7.42
N LEU A 150 11.34 -12.37 8.65
CA LEU A 150 10.81 -13.29 9.66
C LEU A 150 9.50 -13.94 9.22
N VAL A 151 8.67 -13.22 8.47
CA VAL A 151 7.42 -13.72 7.92
C VAL A 151 7.69 -14.67 6.76
N GLN A 152 8.67 -14.37 5.90
CA GLN A 152 9.10 -15.29 4.83
C GLN A 152 9.58 -16.63 5.40
N ARG A 153 10.38 -16.61 6.48
CA ARG A 153 10.80 -17.83 7.19
C ARG A 153 9.61 -18.65 7.70
N ARG A 154 8.62 -17.99 8.31
CA ARG A 154 7.40 -18.67 8.80
C ARG A 154 6.58 -19.26 7.67
N VAL A 155 6.53 -18.60 6.51
CA VAL A 155 5.90 -19.16 5.30
C VAL A 155 6.61 -20.45 4.89
N VAL A 156 7.95 -20.45 4.82
CA VAL A 156 8.74 -21.64 4.49
C VAL A 156 8.50 -22.77 5.49
N GLU A 157 8.57 -22.49 6.79
CA GLU A 157 8.29 -23.47 7.85
C GLU A 157 6.89 -24.08 7.71
N LEU A 158 5.90 -23.26 7.40
CA LEU A 158 4.51 -23.69 7.19
C LEU A 158 4.37 -24.55 5.92
N LEU A 159 5.07 -24.23 4.83
CA LEU A 159 5.07 -25.06 3.62
C LEU A 159 5.77 -26.41 3.84
N VAL A 160 6.87 -26.44 4.60
CA VAL A 160 7.55 -27.69 4.97
C VAL A 160 6.65 -28.57 5.83
N ARG A 161 6.01 -28.01 6.86
CA ARG A 161 5.05 -28.73 7.71
C ARG A 161 3.86 -29.28 6.91
N ALA A 162 3.40 -28.54 5.90
CA ALA A 162 2.34 -28.98 5.00
C ALA A 162 2.82 -30.01 3.94
N GLY A 163 4.10 -30.39 3.94
CA GLY A 163 4.67 -31.32 2.96
C GLY A 163 4.74 -30.77 1.54
N ARG A 164 4.73 -29.44 1.37
CA ARG A 164 4.72 -28.73 0.08
C ARG A 164 6.09 -28.16 -0.32
N LEU A 165 7.09 -28.30 0.55
CA LEU A 165 8.46 -27.83 0.35
C LEU A 165 9.41 -28.73 1.16
N ASP A 166 10.61 -29.00 0.64
CA ASP A 166 11.63 -29.73 1.40
C ASP A 166 12.29 -28.84 2.46
N GLN A 167 12.79 -29.45 3.54
CA GLN A 167 13.52 -28.72 4.56
C GLN A 167 14.75 -28.03 3.92
N PRO A 168 14.88 -26.69 4.02
CA PRO A 168 16.03 -25.99 3.45
C PRO A 168 17.34 -26.50 4.06
N ARG A 169 18.34 -26.79 3.23
CA ARG A 169 19.66 -27.29 3.69
C ARG A 169 20.53 -26.23 4.39
N SER A 170 20.20 -24.94 4.23
CA SER A 170 20.93 -23.82 4.80
C SER A 170 20.02 -22.90 5.61
N SER A 171 20.60 -22.02 6.42
CA SER A 171 19.88 -21.02 7.25
C SER A 171 19.15 -19.93 6.45
N GLY A 172 19.13 -20.02 5.12
CA GLY A 172 18.43 -19.11 4.21
C GLY A 172 16.95 -19.46 4.01
N VAL A 173 16.19 -18.50 3.49
CA VAL A 173 14.81 -18.73 3.02
C VAL A 173 14.90 -19.54 1.71
N ALA A 174 14.27 -20.71 1.66
CA ALA A 174 14.23 -21.50 0.44
C ALA A 174 13.66 -20.68 -0.73
N PRO A 175 14.16 -20.89 -1.97
CA PRO A 175 13.69 -20.15 -3.13
C PRO A 175 12.25 -20.57 -3.44
N VAL A 176 11.31 -19.77 -2.98
CA VAL A 176 9.89 -19.87 -3.31
C VAL A 176 9.46 -18.60 -4.05
N GLN A 177 8.52 -18.76 -4.96
CA GLN A 177 8.02 -17.67 -5.79
C GLN A 177 6.71 -17.16 -5.20
N TYR A 178 6.68 -15.88 -4.85
CA TYR A 178 5.47 -15.24 -4.33
C TYR A 178 4.72 -14.55 -5.45
N ARG A 179 3.41 -14.70 -5.48
CA ARG A 179 2.50 -13.95 -6.34
C ARG A 179 1.50 -13.23 -5.45
N LEU A 180 1.36 -11.91 -5.64
CA LEU A 180 0.38 -11.12 -4.90
C LEU A 180 -0.99 -11.27 -5.57
N GLU A 181 -1.93 -11.89 -4.88
CA GLU A 181 -3.32 -12.02 -5.35
C GLU A 181 -4.22 -10.88 -4.87
N GLY A 182 -3.70 -10.00 -4.01
CA GLY A 182 -4.40 -8.85 -3.48
C GLY A 182 -4.26 -8.76 -1.96
N TYR A 183 -5.27 -8.18 -1.35
CA TYR A 183 -5.32 -7.86 0.07
C TYR A 183 -6.67 -8.26 0.61
N MET A 184 -6.76 -8.54 1.91
CA MET A 184 -8.04 -8.80 2.56
C MET A 184 -8.02 -8.42 4.03
N MET A 185 -9.20 -8.14 4.57
CA MET A 185 -9.39 -7.97 6.01
C MET A 185 -9.88 -9.28 6.63
N ARG A 186 -9.36 -9.62 7.81
CA ARG A 186 -9.89 -10.73 8.62
C ARG A 186 -9.86 -10.33 10.08
N GLN A 187 -11.04 -10.26 10.70
CA GLN A 187 -11.20 -9.89 12.11
C GLN A 187 -10.52 -8.54 12.44
N GLY A 188 -10.66 -7.55 11.55
CA GLY A 188 -10.04 -6.23 11.72
C GLY A 188 -8.54 -6.17 11.49
N VAL A 189 -7.90 -7.28 11.10
CA VAL A 189 -6.47 -7.33 10.76
C VAL A 189 -6.30 -7.39 9.24
N PRO A 190 -5.48 -6.51 8.65
CA PRO A 190 -5.20 -6.55 7.21
C PRO A 190 -4.17 -7.64 6.88
N TYR A 191 -4.43 -8.37 5.79
CA TYR A 191 -3.57 -9.42 5.25
C TYR A 191 -3.24 -9.18 3.78
N LEU A 192 -2.02 -9.53 3.38
CA LEU A 192 -1.67 -9.83 2.00
C LEU A 192 -2.25 -11.19 1.64
N ARG A 193 -2.94 -11.28 0.50
CA ARG A 193 -3.32 -12.55 -0.09
C ARG A 193 -2.25 -12.95 -1.10
N LEU A 194 -1.51 -14.00 -0.80
CA LEU A 194 -0.39 -14.46 -1.61
C LEU A 194 -0.65 -15.87 -2.13
N THR A 195 -0.20 -16.16 -3.35
CA THR A 195 0.05 -17.54 -3.81
C THR A 195 1.54 -17.77 -3.76
N VAL A 196 1.98 -18.81 -3.05
CA VAL A 196 3.39 -19.21 -3.00
C VAL A 196 3.57 -20.50 -3.79
N ARG A 197 4.41 -20.41 -4.83
CA ARG A 197 4.84 -21.58 -5.59
C ARG A 197 6.09 -22.17 -4.98
N SER A 198 6.03 -23.47 -4.70
CA SER A 198 7.13 -24.25 -4.14
C SER A 198 7.31 -25.55 -4.92
N LYS A 199 8.52 -26.08 -4.86
CA LYS A 199 8.90 -27.36 -5.47
C LYS A 199 9.39 -28.30 -4.39
N ARG A 200 8.96 -29.56 -4.45
CA ARG A 200 9.43 -30.64 -3.59
C ARG A 200 9.96 -31.78 -4.46
N THR A 201 11.03 -32.44 -4.05
CA THR A 201 11.58 -33.58 -4.79
C THR A 201 11.69 -34.79 -3.88
N VAL A 202 10.94 -35.85 -4.22
CA VAL A 202 10.89 -37.11 -3.47
C VAL A 202 11.28 -38.24 -4.43
N PHE A 203 12.33 -38.99 -4.12
CA PHE A 203 12.84 -40.10 -4.94
C PHE A 203 12.93 -39.77 -6.45
N ALA A 204 13.61 -38.67 -6.77
CA ALA A 204 13.77 -38.13 -8.13
C ALA A 204 12.48 -37.62 -8.81
N THR A 205 11.31 -37.74 -8.17
CA THR A 205 10.06 -37.15 -8.67
C THR A 205 9.90 -35.74 -8.13
N ALA A 206 9.78 -34.76 -9.01
CA ALA A 206 9.51 -33.38 -8.64
C ALA A 206 8.02 -33.05 -8.68
N SER A 207 7.50 -32.48 -7.60
CA SER A 207 6.12 -31.98 -7.51
C SER A 207 6.14 -30.47 -7.29
N GLU A 208 5.26 -29.77 -8.00
CA GLU A 208 5.05 -28.34 -7.85
C GLU A 208 3.75 -28.07 -7.09
N PHE A 209 3.78 -27.11 -6.18
CA PHE A 209 2.63 -26.74 -5.36
C PHE A 209 2.35 -25.25 -5.53
N ALA A 210 1.08 -24.88 -5.62
CA ALA A 210 0.61 -23.51 -5.52
C ALA A 210 -0.22 -23.37 -4.24
N THR A 211 0.31 -22.63 -3.27
CA THR A 211 -0.29 -22.53 -1.92
C THR A 211 -0.79 -21.13 -1.66
N LYS A 212 -2.10 -20.98 -1.41
CA LYS A 212 -2.71 -19.71 -1.02
C LYS A 212 -2.47 -19.43 0.47
N LEU A 213 -2.03 -18.22 0.78
CA LEU A 213 -1.66 -17.77 2.11
C LEU A 213 -2.25 -16.40 2.41
N LEU A 214 -2.63 -16.20 3.67
CA LEU A 214 -2.85 -14.87 4.23
C LEU A 214 -1.64 -14.49 5.08
N VAL A 215 -1.00 -13.38 4.74
CA VAL A 215 0.15 -12.86 5.47
C VAL A 215 -0.21 -11.54 6.14
N PRO A 216 -0.17 -11.44 7.48
CA PRO A 216 -0.58 -10.23 8.18
C PRO A 216 0.35 -9.06 7.81
N ILE A 217 -0.24 -7.90 7.47
CA ILE A 217 0.51 -6.67 7.14
C ILE A 217 0.97 -5.99 8.44
N ASP A 218 0.18 -6.11 9.51
CA ASP A 218 0.44 -5.56 10.84
C ASP A 218 0.80 -6.68 11.81
N GLY A 219 2.04 -6.69 12.29
CA GLY A 219 2.48 -7.60 13.35
C GLY A 219 3.42 -8.70 12.85
N PRO A 220 4.76 -8.52 12.96
CA PRO A 220 5.72 -9.59 12.63
C PRO A 220 5.56 -10.83 13.53
N ARG A 221 4.75 -10.73 14.58
CA ARG A 221 4.42 -11.83 15.50
C ARG A 221 3.26 -12.68 15.02
N ALA A 222 2.37 -12.19 14.17
CA ALA A 222 1.26 -12.98 13.65
C ALA A 222 1.77 -14.01 12.62
N ALA A 223 1.23 -15.23 12.67
CA ALA A 223 1.62 -16.31 11.77
C ALA A 223 0.86 -16.22 10.43
N PRO A 224 1.51 -16.51 9.29
CA PRO A 224 0.80 -16.73 8.04
C PRO A 224 -0.25 -17.85 8.17
N ILE A 225 -1.35 -17.72 7.43
CA ILE A 225 -2.47 -18.67 7.48
C ILE A 225 -2.61 -19.36 6.13
N LEU A 226 -2.67 -20.70 6.11
CA LEU A 226 -3.05 -21.47 4.93
C LEU A 226 -4.52 -21.23 4.59
N VAL A 227 -4.79 -20.88 3.34
CA VAL A 227 -6.14 -20.88 2.79
C VAL A 227 -6.32 -22.22 2.08
N SER A 228 -7.21 -23.05 2.61
CA SER A 228 -7.63 -24.31 1.98
C SER A 228 -8.32 -24.07 0.65
#